data_AF-A0A850Y5L1-F1
#
_entry.id   AF-A0A850Y5L1-F1
#
_cell.length_a   1.000
_cell.length_b   1.000
_cell.length_c   1.000
_cell.angle_alpha   90.00
_cell.angle_beta   90.00
_cell.angle_gamma   90.00
#
_symmetry.space_group_name_H-M   'P 1'
#
loop_
_entity.id
_entity.type
_entity.pdbx_description
1 polymer ?
#
loop_
_entity_poly.entity_id
_entity_poly.type
_entity_poly.pdbx_seq_one_letter_code
_entity_poly.pdbx_strand_id
1 'polypeptide(L)'
;MWTALCVAMYLSGTRAEITQTPSLVVREDESAALKCSQNDNHNSMYWYLQQPGKAMQLIYSSYGVNQKQESNTPAGFQVNRPNLAEFYLDILSVKLNHSAVYFCASSLDTTLQSHLLSLHK
;
A
#
# COMPACT_ATOMS: atom_id res chain seq x y z
N MET A 1 -29.58 -41.29 26.89
CA MET A 1 -29.66 -40.25 25.83
C MET A 1 -28.70 -39.14 26.20
N TRP A 2 -27.54 -39.04 25.57
CA TRP A 2 -26.60 -37.92 25.75
C TRP A 2 -26.31 -37.36 24.35
N THR A 3 -26.77 -36.15 24.05
CA THR A 3 -26.43 -35.46 22.80
C THR A 3 -25.15 -34.68 22.99
N ALA A 4 -24.07 -35.11 22.33
CA ALA A 4 -22.86 -34.32 22.19
C ALA A 4 -23.15 -33.14 21.24
N LEU A 5 -23.13 -31.91 21.76
CA LEU A 5 -23.15 -30.70 20.96
C LEU A 5 -21.76 -30.47 20.38
N CYS A 6 -21.50 -30.98 19.18
CA CYS A 6 -20.37 -30.54 18.37
C CYS A 6 -20.65 -29.12 17.87
N VAL A 7 -20.15 -28.11 18.58
CA VAL A 7 -20.09 -26.75 18.04
C VAL A 7 -19.01 -26.74 16.97
N ALA A 8 -19.42 -26.84 15.70
CA ALA A 8 -18.53 -26.57 14.58
C ALA A 8 -18.19 -25.08 14.60
N MET A 9 -17.03 -24.74 15.16
CA MET A 9 -16.48 -23.38 15.04
C MET A 9 -16.04 -23.20 13.59
N TYR A 10 -16.91 -22.62 12.77
CA TYR A 10 -16.52 -22.11 11.47
C TYR A 10 -15.59 -20.91 11.71
N LEU A 11 -14.28 -21.16 11.68
CA LEU A 11 -13.28 -20.11 11.58
C LEU A 11 -13.38 -19.50 10.18
N SER A 12 -14.33 -18.60 9.98
CA SER A 12 -14.39 -17.74 8.81
C SER A 12 -13.32 -16.66 8.95
N GLY A 13 -12.07 -17.02 8.66
CA GLY A 13 -11.02 -16.03 8.44
C GLY A 13 -11.28 -15.35 7.09
N THR A 14 -11.51 -14.04 7.10
CA THR A 14 -11.47 -13.24 5.86
C THR A 14 -10.06 -13.27 5.31
N ARG A 15 -9.89 -13.52 4.02
CA ARG A 15 -8.58 -13.44 3.36
C ARG A 15 -8.19 -11.96 3.26
N ALA A 16 -7.02 -11.62 3.78
CA ALA A 16 -6.41 -10.32 3.56
C ALA A 16 -6.27 -10.05 2.06
N GLU A 17 -6.82 -8.94 1.61
CA GLU A 17 -6.87 -8.55 0.20
C GLU A 17 -6.45 -7.09 0.05
N ILE A 18 -5.72 -6.82 -1.03
CA ILE A 18 -5.38 -5.49 -1.49
C ILE A 18 -6.01 -5.30 -2.88
N THR A 19 -6.80 -4.23 -3.02
CA THR A 19 -7.34 -3.80 -4.30
C THR A 19 -6.76 -2.43 -4.65
N GLN A 20 -6.36 -2.22 -5.90
CA GLN A 20 -5.84 -0.93 -6.34
C GLN A 20 -6.35 -0.55 -7.73
N THR A 21 -6.22 0.72 -8.10
CA THR A 21 -6.46 1.19 -9.48
C THR A 21 -5.62 0.34 -10.46
N PRO A 22 -6.23 -0.36 -11.44
CA PRO A 22 -5.53 -1.37 -12.23
C PRO A 22 -4.54 -0.78 -13.23
N SER A 23 -5.01 0.11 -14.11
CA SER A 23 -4.19 0.79 -15.11
C SER A 23 -4.81 2.13 -15.45
N LEU A 24 -3.98 3.13 -15.71
CA LEU A 24 -4.42 4.47 -16.08
C LEU A 24 -3.51 5.01 -17.19
N VAL A 25 -4.12 5.59 -18.22
CA VAL A 25 -3.41 6.32 -19.28
C VAL A 25 -3.94 7.73 -19.28
N VAL A 26 -3.05 8.69 -19.04
CA VAL A 26 -3.36 10.10 -18.83
C VAL A 26 -2.44 10.94 -19.71
N ARG A 27 -2.90 12.11 -20.16
CA ARG A 27 -2.03 13.04 -20.88
C ARG A 27 -1.08 13.73 -19.92
N GLU A 28 0.03 14.27 -20.43
CA GLU A 28 0.86 15.16 -19.62
C GLU A 28 0.06 16.39 -19.15
N ASP A 29 0.47 16.95 -18.02
CA ASP A 29 -0.15 18.10 -17.35
C ASP A 29 -1.54 17.87 -16.75
N GLU A 30 -2.22 16.78 -17.09
CA GLU A 30 -3.45 16.35 -16.41
C GLU A 30 -3.14 15.75 -15.03
N SER A 31 -4.18 15.61 -14.21
CA SER A 31 -4.08 14.97 -12.90
C SER A 31 -4.44 13.48 -12.95
N ALA A 32 -3.86 12.70 -12.06
CA ALA A 32 -4.15 11.28 -11.89
C ALA A 32 -4.32 10.95 -10.40
N ALA A 33 -5.22 10.02 -10.10
CA ALA A 33 -5.43 9.52 -8.74
C ALA A 33 -5.39 7.99 -8.74
N LEU A 34 -4.51 7.42 -7.91
CA LEU A 34 -4.45 6.00 -7.64
C LEU A 34 -5.05 5.72 -6.28
N LYS A 35 -5.96 4.75 -6.22
CA LYS A 35 -6.59 4.29 -5.00
C LYS A 35 -6.02 2.94 -4.62
N CYS A 36 -5.75 2.75 -3.34
CA CYS A 36 -5.53 1.45 -2.74
C CYS A 36 -6.53 1.20 -1.61
N SER A 37 -7.04 -0.02 -1.53
CA SER A 37 -7.98 -0.49 -0.52
C SER A 37 -7.54 -1.81 0.09
N GLN A 38 -7.80 -1.97 1.39
CA GLN A 38 -7.49 -3.18 2.17
C GLN A 38 -8.67 -3.57 3.08
N ASN A 39 -8.80 -4.87 3.39
CA ASN A 39 -9.93 -5.42 4.17
C ASN A 39 -9.53 -6.08 5.52
N ASP A 40 -8.27 -5.95 5.93
CA ASP A 40 -7.68 -6.65 7.07
C ASP A 40 -7.31 -5.72 8.25
N ASN A 41 -7.88 -4.51 8.25
CA ASN A 41 -7.69 -3.49 9.30
C ASN A 41 -6.21 -3.17 9.62
N HIS A 42 -5.34 -3.33 8.63
CA HIS A 42 -3.92 -2.99 8.73
C HIS A 42 -3.69 -1.50 9.01
N ASN A 43 -2.87 -1.21 10.04
CA ASN A 43 -2.47 0.15 10.39
C ASN A 43 -1.63 0.75 9.26
N SER A 44 -0.66 -0.02 8.77
CA SER A 44 0.31 0.45 7.80
C SER A 44 -0.13 0.22 6.36
N MET A 45 0.05 1.21 5.49
CA MET A 45 -0.07 1.07 4.04
C MET A 45 1.07 1.80 3.33
N TYR A 46 1.40 1.31 2.15
CA TYR A 46 2.58 1.74 1.40
C TYR A 46 2.24 1.92 -0.07
N TRP A 47 2.84 2.95 -0.66
CA TRP A 47 2.93 3.09 -2.10
C TRP A 47 4.37 2.88 -2.54
N TYR A 48 4.53 2.00 -3.51
CA TYR A 48 5.78 1.75 -4.19
C TYR A 48 5.67 2.13 -5.65
N LEU A 49 6.78 2.58 -6.22
CA LEU A 49 6.93 2.91 -7.62
C LEU A 49 8.03 2.03 -8.22
N GLN A 50 7.77 1.45 -9.39
CA GLN A 50 8.74 0.69 -10.17
C GLN A 50 8.80 1.22 -11.60
N GLN A 51 9.91 1.88 -11.94
CA GLN A 51 10.21 2.24 -13.32
C GLN A 51 10.75 1.02 -14.09
N PRO A 52 10.58 0.97 -15.43
CA PRO A 52 11.12 -0.11 -16.25
C PRO A 52 12.61 -0.34 -15.98
N GLY A 53 12.99 -1.59 -15.68
CA GLY A 53 14.37 -2.00 -15.43
C GLY A 53 14.97 -1.53 -14.09
N LYS A 54 14.18 -0.89 -13.20
CA LYS A 54 14.63 -0.45 -11.87
C LYS A 54 14.05 -1.30 -10.75
N ALA A 55 14.73 -1.28 -9.61
CA ALA A 55 14.20 -1.84 -8.37
C ALA A 55 12.95 -1.07 -7.92
N MET A 56 12.09 -1.76 -7.18
CA MET A 56 10.92 -1.16 -6.53
C MET A 56 11.38 -0.15 -5.47
N GLN A 57 10.77 1.04 -5.45
CA GLN A 57 11.12 2.12 -4.52
C GLN A 57 9.90 2.49 -3.68
N LEU A 58 10.08 2.53 -2.36
CA LEU A 58 9.05 3.06 -1.46
C LEU A 58 8.96 4.57 -1.67
N ILE A 59 7.77 5.07 -2.00
CA ILE A 59 7.54 6.50 -2.20
C ILE A 59 6.77 7.14 -1.04
N TYR A 60 5.76 6.44 -0.51
CA TYR A 60 5.04 6.89 0.67
C TYR A 60 4.67 5.72 1.56
N SER A 61 4.65 6.01 2.86
CA SER A 61 4.13 5.14 3.89
C SER A 61 3.07 5.87 4.70
N SER A 62 2.19 5.10 5.32
CA SER A 62 1.22 5.61 6.29
C SER A 62 1.09 4.57 7.40
N TYR A 63 1.17 4.99 8.66
CA TYR A 63 1.11 4.10 9.84
C TYR A 63 -0.23 4.18 10.58
N GLY A 64 -1.21 4.86 9.97
CA GLY A 64 -2.53 5.08 10.54
C GLY A 64 -3.27 6.19 9.81
N VAL A 65 -4.51 6.43 10.20
CA VAL A 65 -5.35 7.49 9.63
C VAL A 65 -4.65 8.84 9.76
N ASN A 66 -4.50 9.56 8.64
CA ASN A 66 -3.78 10.84 8.55
C ASN A 66 -2.31 10.84 8.98
N GLN A 67 -1.72 9.69 9.32
CA GLN A 67 -0.30 9.56 9.67
C GLN A 67 0.46 9.10 8.42
N LYS A 68 1.00 10.04 7.65
CA LYS A 68 1.64 9.82 6.35
C LYS A 68 3.10 10.24 6.44
N GLN A 69 4.01 9.44 5.90
CA GLN A 69 5.42 9.73 5.84
C GLN A 69 5.92 9.60 4.40
N GLU A 70 6.56 10.67 3.93
CA GLU A 70 7.27 10.71 2.66
C GLU A 70 8.58 9.91 2.78
N SER A 71 8.83 9.05 1.80
CA SER A 71 10.14 8.42 1.57
C SER A 71 10.92 9.25 0.55
N ASN A 72 12.20 8.98 0.31
CA ASN A 72 13.10 9.71 -0.62
C ASN A 72 12.57 9.73 -2.08
N THR A 73 11.54 10.52 -2.34
CA THR A 73 10.71 10.47 -3.54
C THR A 73 10.91 11.71 -4.39
N PRO A 74 10.83 11.61 -5.73
CA PRO A 74 10.75 12.78 -6.59
C PRO A 74 9.53 13.66 -6.25
N ALA A 75 9.67 14.97 -6.33
CA ALA A 75 8.56 15.91 -6.17
C ALA A 75 7.41 15.62 -7.17
N GLY A 76 6.16 15.94 -6.79
CA GLY A 76 5.00 15.87 -7.70
C GLY A 76 3.87 14.93 -7.27
N PHE A 77 4.02 14.25 -6.14
CA PHE A 77 3.01 13.38 -5.56
C PHE A 77 2.34 14.02 -4.34
N GLN A 78 1.08 13.66 -4.10
CA GLN A 78 0.37 13.90 -2.85
C GLN A 78 -0.28 12.61 -2.39
N VAL A 79 -0.46 12.43 -1.09
CA VAL A 79 -1.10 11.24 -0.53
C VAL A 79 -2.18 11.59 0.48
N ASN A 80 -3.23 10.77 0.52
CA ASN A 80 -4.33 10.91 1.46
C ASN A 80 -4.71 9.56 2.08
N ARG A 81 -4.85 9.51 3.41
CA ARG A 81 -5.23 8.32 4.19
C ARG A 81 -6.44 8.66 5.07
N PRO A 82 -7.66 8.69 4.49
CA PRO A 82 -8.86 9.14 5.21
C PRO A 82 -9.34 8.13 6.26
N ASN A 83 -9.01 6.85 6.11
CA ASN A 83 -9.36 5.78 7.04
C ASN A 83 -8.35 4.62 6.90
N LEU A 84 -8.49 3.57 7.72
CA LEU A 84 -7.59 2.42 7.65
C LEU A 84 -7.78 1.61 6.36
N ALA A 85 -8.97 1.59 5.77
CA ALA A 85 -9.26 0.81 4.59
C ALA A 85 -8.68 1.41 3.30
N GLU A 86 -8.44 2.72 3.22
CA GLU A 86 -8.09 3.39 1.96
C GLU A 86 -6.84 4.25 2.05
N PHE A 87 -5.99 4.19 1.01
CA PHE A 87 -4.82 5.04 0.84
C PHE A 87 -4.71 5.51 -0.61
N TYR A 88 -4.73 6.83 -0.82
CA TYR A 88 -4.71 7.48 -2.13
C TYR A 88 -3.35 8.07 -2.43
N LEU A 89 -2.94 8.02 -3.70
CA LEU A 89 -1.77 8.68 -4.28
C LEU A 89 -2.23 9.51 -5.47
N ASP A 90 -2.11 10.83 -5.34
CA ASP A 90 -2.49 11.81 -6.34
C ASP A 90 -1.23 12.35 -7.04
N ILE A 91 -1.32 12.51 -8.35
CA ILE A 91 -0.32 13.14 -9.21
C ILE A 91 -0.98 14.38 -9.78
N LEU A 92 -0.61 15.57 -9.30
CA LEU A 92 -1.31 16.80 -9.65
C LEU A 92 -1.09 17.23 -11.11
N SER A 93 0.10 16.93 -11.63
CA SER A 93 0.51 17.24 -13.01
C SER A 93 1.38 16.09 -13.51
N VAL A 94 0.79 15.22 -14.33
CA VAL A 94 1.45 14.04 -14.87
C VAL A 94 2.55 14.47 -15.84
N LYS A 95 3.71 13.79 -15.74
CA LYS A 95 4.89 13.97 -16.59
C LYS A 95 5.37 12.61 -17.06
N LEU A 96 6.13 12.55 -18.15
CA LEU A 96 6.68 11.29 -18.66
C LEU A 96 7.44 10.44 -17.60
N ASN A 97 8.13 11.08 -16.65
CA ASN A 97 8.85 10.37 -15.59
C ASN A 97 7.96 9.70 -14.52
N HIS A 98 6.65 10.02 -14.51
CA HIS A 98 5.64 9.34 -13.70
C HIS A 98 5.13 8.06 -14.37
N SER A 99 5.54 7.75 -15.61
CA SER A 99 5.20 6.47 -16.24
C SER A 99 5.95 5.32 -15.56
N ALA A 100 5.21 4.50 -14.81
CA ALA A 100 5.73 3.43 -13.98
C ALA A 100 4.62 2.43 -13.61
N VAL A 101 5.02 1.30 -13.00
CA VAL A 101 4.09 0.44 -12.28
C VAL A 101 4.04 0.91 -10.83
N TYR A 102 2.83 1.08 -10.29
CA TYR A 102 2.60 1.47 -8.91
C TYR A 102 2.05 0.27 -8.13
N PHE A 103 2.67 -0.04 -7.00
CA PHE A 103 2.25 -1.14 -6.13
C PHE A 103 1.80 -0.60 -4.79
N CYS A 104 0.66 -1.12 -4.30
CA CYS A 104 0.23 -0.91 -2.94
C CYS A 104 0.47 -2.16 -2.08
N ALA A 105 0.83 -1.94 -0.82
CA ALA A 105 0.89 -2.98 0.20
C ALA A 105 0.33 -2.48 1.53
N SER A 106 0.02 -3.41 2.44
CA SER A 106 -0.41 -3.09 3.80
C SER A 106 0.19 -4.06 4.81
N SER A 107 0.29 -3.63 6.08
CA SER A 107 0.78 -4.46 7.18
C SER A 107 0.12 -4.07 8.50
N LEU A 108 -0.12 -5.06 9.37
CA LEU A 108 -0.62 -4.83 10.72
C LEU A 108 0.37 -4.04 11.58
N ASP A 109 1.66 -4.35 11.45
CA ASP A 109 2.76 -3.72 12.18
C ASP A 109 3.94 -3.43 11.23
N THR A 110 4.73 -2.39 11.51
CA THR A 110 6.03 -2.24 10.88
C THR A 110 7.02 -3.10 11.63
N THR A 111 7.45 -4.22 11.05
CA THR A 111 8.69 -4.83 11.52
C THR A 111 9.77 -3.78 11.42
N LEU A 112 10.34 -3.34 12.54
CA LEU A 112 11.58 -2.57 12.53
C LEU A 112 12.59 -3.40 11.76
N GLN A 113 12.89 -3.01 10.53
CA GLN A 113 13.95 -3.63 9.76
C GLN A 113 15.25 -3.18 10.44
N SER A 114 15.62 -3.88 11.51
CA SER A 114 16.91 -3.67 12.15
C SER A 114 17.94 -3.80 11.04
N HIS A 115 18.80 -2.78 10.90
CA HIS A 115 19.92 -2.75 9.97
C HIS A 115 20.98 -3.81 10.31
N LEU A 116 20.60 -5.05 10.58
CA LEU A 116 21.50 -6.21 10.54
C LEU A 116 21.69 -6.60 9.07
N LEU A 117 22.26 -5.68 8.30
CA LEU A 117 22.89 -5.99 7.02
C LEU A 117 24.02 -6.99 7.32
N SER A 118 23.77 -8.26 6.98
CA SER A 118 24.76 -9.26 6.62
C SER A 118 26.06 -9.26 7.45
N LEU A 119 26.01 -9.77 8.67
CA LEU A 119 27.17 -10.44 9.28
C LEU A 119 27.08 -11.94 9.00
N HIS A 120 27.30 -12.32 7.75
CA HIS A 120 27.79 -13.66 7.44
C HIS A 120 29.08 -13.49 6.64
N LYS A 121 30.18 -13.80 7.34
CA LYS A 121 31.52 -13.99 6.82
C LYS A 121 31.62 -15.35 6.14
#